data_AF-A0AAW8BMC1-F1
#
_entry.id   AF-A0AAW8BMC1-F1
#
_cell.length_a   1.000
_cell.length_b   1.000
_cell.length_c   1.000
_cell.angle_alpha   90.00
_cell.angle_beta   90.00
_cell.angle_gamma   90.00
#
_symmetry.space_group_name_H-M   'P 1'
#
loop_
_entity.id
_entity.type
_entity.pdbx_description
1 polymer ?
#
loop_
_entity_poly.entity_id
_entity_poly.type
_entity_poly.pdbx_seq_one_letter_code
_entity_poly.pdbx_strand_id
1 'polypeptide(L)'
;MTTYLSITDVLDINQKFVGPGQLRDYGLLDAAVMRPQSSAFGADAFPSLHDKAAALLHGLACYHPFVDGNKRTSWSATATFYDLHRYVLPVRSDDVVRLMLDAAEGRCDVEDIAAILKSWAQPVPVNDDWMDSAPERARLRRTDENQITELTHDMLQEIDGLLIAHGLDHDLRASAKELWKAIDTTAETVAQSIESGLPLQEESLQSLRRMRHNLLTIHPDMPPEWADQVNAHPLFIMLDALEMQPRLRKSPGRSKKQPKRRRR
;
A
#
# COMPACT_ATOMS: atom_id res chain seq x y z
N MET A 1 6.21 15.92 -4.35
CA MET A 1 7.00 15.94 -3.12
C MET A 1 7.25 14.49 -2.73
N THR A 2 8.49 14.09 -2.51
CA THR A 2 8.83 12.70 -2.15
C THR A 2 8.47 12.46 -0.69
N THR A 3 7.72 11.40 -0.40
CA THR A 3 7.35 10.98 0.96
C THR A 3 8.32 9.89 1.40
N TYR A 4 8.91 10.04 2.59
CA TYR A 4 9.92 9.11 3.08
C TYR A 4 9.37 8.25 4.23
N LEU A 5 9.88 7.03 4.34
CA LEU A 5 9.63 6.19 5.50
C LEU A 5 10.38 6.75 6.70
N SER A 6 9.76 6.66 7.87
CA SER A 6 10.39 6.94 9.16
C SER A 6 11.09 5.70 9.71
N ILE A 7 11.94 5.89 10.71
CA ILE A 7 12.56 4.80 11.47
C ILE A 7 11.48 3.86 12.02
N THR A 8 10.40 4.43 12.58
CA THR A 8 9.27 3.66 13.13
C THR A 8 8.62 2.78 12.07
N ASP A 9 8.41 3.28 10.86
CA ASP A 9 7.82 2.49 9.78
C ASP A 9 8.69 1.26 9.46
N VAL A 10 10.01 1.43 9.42
CA VAL A 10 10.94 0.32 9.13
C VAL A 10 11.05 -0.66 10.30
N LEU A 11 10.98 -0.18 11.54
CA LEU A 11 10.89 -1.03 12.74
C LEU A 11 9.62 -1.88 12.70
N ASP A 12 8.47 -1.27 12.40
CA ASP A 12 7.18 -1.96 12.32
C ASP A 12 7.16 -3.01 11.20
N ILE A 13 7.81 -2.72 10.06
CA ILE A 13 8.00 -3.69 8.97
C ILE A 13 8.85 -4.87 9.46
N ASN A 14 9.99 -4.64 10.12
CA ASN A 14 10.83 -5.72 10.62
C ASN A 14 10.10 -6.58 11.66
N GLN A 15 9.40 -5.95 12.60
CA GLN A 15 8.66 -6.64 13.65
C GLN A 15 7.61 -7.62 13.10
N LYS A 16 6.99 -7.33 11.95
CA LYS A 16 6.05 -8.27 11.28
C LYS A 16 6.72 -9.57 10.82
N PHE A 17 8.02 -9.56 10.54
CA PHE A 17 8.75 -10.73 10.05
C PHE A 17 9.42 -11.55 11.16
N VAL A 18 9.95 -10.87 12.18
CA VAL A 18 10.87 -11.48 13.16
C VAL A 18 10.50 -11.19 14.62
N GLY A 19 9.42 -10.45 14.87
CA GLY A 19 8.99 -10.06 16.20
C GLY A 19 9.74 -8.83 16.76
N PRO A 20 9.37 -8.37 17.97
CA PRO A 20 9.91 -7.14 18.55
C PRO A 20 11.37 -7.30 19.00
N GLY A 21 12.06 -6.17 19.20
CA GLY A 21 13.38 -6.15 19.83
C GLY A 21 14.53 -6.65 18.96
N GLN A 22 14.34 -6.71 17.64
CA GLN A 22 15.35 -7.21 16.69
C GLN A 22 16.29 -6.12 16.15
N LEU A 23 16.20 -4.88 16.66
CA LEU A 23 17.12 -3.81 16.29
C LEU A 23 18.52 -4.13 16.84
N ARG A 24 19.50 -4.24 15.94
CA ARG A 24 20.90 -4.47 16.31
C ARG A 24 21.62 -3.15 16.53
N ASP A 25 21.43 -2.21 15.62
CA ASP A 25 22.13 -0.92 15.63
C ASP A 25 21.21 0.19 15.11
N TYR A 26 20.89 1.14 16.00
CA TYR A 26 20.05 2.28 15.68
C TYR A 26 20.71 3.24 14.69
N GLY A 27 22.03 3.46 14.79
CA GLY A 27 22.75 4.37 13.90
C GLY A 27 22.79 3.86 12.46
N LEU A 28 22.93 2.54 12.28
CA LEU A 28 22.83 1.92 10.95
C LEU A 28 21.41 2.04 10.37
N LEU A 29 20.38 1.92 11.20
CA LEU A 29 18.99 2.09 10.76
C LEU A 29 18.71 3.55 10.36
N ASP A 30 19.07 4.49 11.22
CA ASP A 30 18.91 5.93 10.97
C ASP A 30 19.65 6.34 9.69
N ALA A 31 20.91 5.90 9.54
CA ALA A 31 21.68 6.15 8.33
C ALA A 31 20.99 5.58 7.07
N ALA A 32 20.45 4.36 7.12
CA ALA A 32 19.75 3.76 5.99
C ALA A 32 18.47 4.52 5.61
N VAL A 33 17.69 4.97 6.61
CA VAL A 33 16.44 5.72 6.42
C VAL A 33 16.69 7.15 5.94
N MET A 34 17.78 7.78 6.36
CA MET A 34 18.17 9.14 5.94
C MET A 34 18.90 9.16 4.60
N ARG A 35 19.50 8.04 4.17
CA ARG A 35 20.26 7.95 2.91
C ARG A 35 19.50 8.49 1.69
N PRO A 36 18.21 8.16 1.45
CA PRO A 36 17.44 8.67 0.30
C PRO A 36 17.21 10.19 0.29
N GLN A 37 17.54 10.88 1.37
CA GLN A 37 17.44 12.33 1.54
C GLN A 37 18.80 13.03 1.48
N SER A 38 19.88 12.27 1.29
CA SER A 38 21.24 12.79 1.31
C SER A 38 21.52 13.71 0.12
N SER A 39 22.39 14.69 0.33
CA SER A 39 22.85 15.61 -0.70
C SER A 39 24.36 15.53 -0.87
N ALA A 40 24.84 15.65 -2.10
CA ALA A 40 26.25 15.70 -2.45
C ALA A 40 26.53 16.93 -3.32
N PHE A 41 27.58 17.69 -2.99
CA PHE A 41 27.96 18.91 -3.71
C PHE A 41 26.83 19.94 -3.88
N GLY A 42 25.92 20.01 -2.90
CA GLY A 42 24.77 20.93 -2.92
C GLY A 42 23.59 20.49 -3.79
N ALA A 43 23.63 19.28 -4.35
CA ALA A 43 22.53 18.67 -5.09
C ALA A 43 22.02 17.40 -4.39
N ASP A 44 20.79 16.99 -4.69
CA ASP A 44 20.24 15.70 -4.25
C ASP A 44 21.14 14.57 -4.76
N ALA A 45 21.64 13.73 -3.85
CA ALA A 45 22.54 12.63 -4.20
C ALA A 45 21.79 11.51 -4.96
N PHE A 46 20.47 11.47 -4.84
CA PHE A 46 19.61 10.46 -5.46
C PHE A 46 18.48 11.17 -6.22
N PRO A 47 18.71 11.64 -7.46
CA PRO A 47 17.80 12.56 -8.13
C PRO A 47 16.43 11.97 -8.48
N SER A 48 16.34 10.67 -8.76
CA SER A 48 15.08 9.99 -9.11
C SER A 48 14.48 9.21 -7.95
N LEU A 49 13.18 8.87 -8.08
CA LEU A 49 12.50 7.99 -7.14
C LEU A 49 13.22 6.64 -7.01
N HIS A 50 13.74 6.11 -8.12
CA HIS A 50 14.40 4.82 -8.16
C HIS A 50 15.75 4.85 -7.46
N ASP A 51 16.50 5.95 -7.59
CA ASP A 51 17.77 6.16 -6.89
C ASP A 51 17.54 6.20 -5.38
N LYS A 52 16.48 6.89 -4.95
CA LYS A 52 16.08 6.98 -3.54
C LYS A 52 15.67 5.63 -2.97
N ALA A 53 14.87 4.87 -3.74
CA ALA A 53 14.46 3.53 -3.39
C ALA A 53 15.66 2.57 -3.29
N ALA A 54 16.58 2.63 -4.24
CA ALA A 54 17.80 1.82 -4.26
C ALA A 54 18.73 2.15 -3.08
N ALA A 55 18.88 3.44 -2.74
CA ALA A 55 19.68 3.87 -1.60
C ALA A 55 19.15 3.28 -0.27
N LEU A 56 17.82 3.28 -0.10
CA LEU A 56 17.13 2.67 1.04
C LEU A 56 17.34 1.15 1.05
N LEU A 57 17.07 0.47 -0.08
CA LEU A 57 17.21 -0.97 -0.23
C LEU A 57 18.62 -1.41 0.15
N HIS A 58 19.62 -0.80 -0.47
CA HIS A 58 21.03 -1.10 -0.24
C HIS A 58 21.41 -0.82 1.22
N GLY A 59 20.96 0.30 1.80
CA GLY A 59 21.26 0.66 3.18
C GLY A 59 20.77 -0.39 4.19
N LEU A 60 19.52 -0.84 4.02
CA LEU A 60 18.92 -1.86 4.89
C LEU A 60 19.48 -3.27 4.62
N ALA A 61 19.73 -3.61 3.35
CA ALA A 61 20.16 -4.95 2.96
C ALA A 61 21.64 -5.21 3.25
N CYS A 62 22.52 -4.21 3.12
CA CYS A 62 23.98 -4.44 3.19
C CYS A 62 24.58 -4.07 4.55
N TYR A 63 24.00 -3.09 5.27
CA TYR A 63 24.55 -2.65 6.56
C TYR A 63 23.92 -3.36 7.76
N HIS A 64 22.91 -4.19 7.53
CA HIS A 64 22.29 -5.08 8.52
C HIS A 64 21.89 -4.37 9.84
N PRO A 65 21.03 -3.35 9.85
CA PRO A 65 20.63 -2.68 11.09
C PRO A 65 19.89 -3.58 12.09
N PHE A 66 19.36 -4.73 11.64
CA PHE A 66 18.65 -5.70 12.46
C PHE A 66 19.45 -6.98 12.71
N VAL A 67 19.09 -7.71 13.77
CA VAL A 67 19.64 -9.03 14.08
C VAL A 67 19.21 -10.07 13.05
N ASP A 68 17.92 -10.06 12.67
CA ASP A 68 17.36 -10.88 11.59
C ASP A 68 16.36 -10.06 10.75
N GLY A 69 16.05 -10.54 9.56
CA GLY A 69 15.02 -9.98 8.68
C GLY A 69 15.51 -8.89 7.74
N ASN A 70 16.79 -8.51 7.75
CA ASN A 70 17.33 -7.38 6.96
C ASN A 70 16.91 -7.40 5.48
N LYS A 71 17.01 -8.55 4.80
CA LYS A 71 16.62 -8.69 3.39
C LYS A 71 15.10 -8.53 3.18
N ARG A 72 14.29 -9.16 4.04
CA ARG A 72 12.81 -9.08 4.01
C ARG A 72 12.33 -7.67 4.32
N THR A 73 12.91 -7.04 5.34
CA THR A 73 12.64 -5.64 5.72
C THR A 73 13.07 -4.68 4.63
N SER A 74 14.26 -4.87 4.03
CA SER A 74 14.75 -4.03 2.94
C SER A 74 13.81 -4.04 1.74
N TRP A 75 13.40 -5.24 1.29
CA TRP A 75 12.44 -5.36 0.20
C TRP A 75 11.09 -4.73 0.54
N SER A 76 10.54 -5.06 1.71
CA SER A 76 9.22 -4.58 2.13
C SER A 76 9.20 -3.06 2.32
N ALA A 77 10.26 -2.47 2.87
CA ALA A 77 10.42 -1.01 2.95
C ALA A 77 10.53 -0.38 1.56
N THR A 78 11.25 -1.02 0.63
CA THR A 78 11.38 -0.53 -0.76
C THR A 78 10.04 -0.58 -1.50
N ALA A 79 9.31 -1.68 -1.40
CA ALA A 79 7.97 -1.82 -1.97
C ALA A 79 6.99 -0.79 -1.38
N THR A 80 7.00 -0.62 -0.05
CA THR A 80 6.19 0.41 0.63
C THR A 80 6.56 1.82 0.15
N PHE A 81 7.84 2.09 -0.08
CA PHE A 81 8.31 3.36 -0.62
C PHE A 81 7.78 3.60 -2.04
N TYR A 82 7.69 2.59 -2.91
CA TYR A 82 7.03 2.72 -4.22
C TYR A 82 5.52 2.91 -4.11
N ASP A 83 4.85 2.20 -3.20
CA ASP A 83 3.41 2.34 -2.96
C ASP A 83 3.04 3.77 -2.54
N LEU A 84 3.83 4.38 -1.65
CA LEU A 84 3.70 5.79 -1.24
C LEU A 84 3.78 6.77 -2.42
N HIS A 85 4.38 6.35 -3.53
CA HIS A 85 4.56 7.14 -4.75
C HIS A 85 3.72 6.65 -5.93
N ARG A 86 2.74 5.77 -5.70
CA ARG A 86 1.82 5.25 -6.75
C ARG A 86 2.51 4.43 -7.83
N TYR A 87 3.48 3.61 -7.43
CA TYR A 87 4.09 2.61 -8.29
C TYR A 87 3.88 1.23 -7.70
N VAL A 88 3.71 0.25 -8.58
CA VAL A 88 3.74 -1.17 -8.25
C VAL A 88 4.99 -1.81 -8.85
N LEU A 89 5.47 -2.87 -8.21
CA LEU A 89 6.56 -3.72 -8.68
C LEU A 89 6.02 -5.12 -8.98
N PRO A 90 5.44 -5.37 -10.17
CA PRO A 90 4.97 -6.70 -10.57
C PRO A 90 6.17 -7.60 -10.91
N VAL A 91 6.89 -8.02 -9.88
CA VAL A 91 8.09 -8.83 -9.99
C VAL A 91 7.91 -10.17 -9.27
N ARG A 92 8.52 -11.22 -9.81
CA ARG A 92 8.50 -12.55 -9.19
C ARG A 92 9.43 -12.58 -7.98
N SER A 93 9.08 -13.37 -6.97
CA SER A 93 9.89 -13.55 -5.76
C SER A 93 11.34 -13.96 -6.08
N ASP A 94 11.56 -14.80 -7.09
CA ASP A 94 12.90 -15.26 -7.49
C ASP A 94 13.81 -14.12 -7.95
N ASP A 95 13.27 -13.15 -8.69
CA ASP A 95 14.03 -12.00 -9.17
C ASP A 95 14.40 -11.05 -8.02
N VAL A 96 13.50 -10.89 -7.05
CA VAL A 96 13.77 -10.14 -5.81
C VAL A 96 14.87 -10.81 -5.00
N VAL A 97 14.80 -12.14 -4.84
CA VAL A 97 15.83 -12.91 -4.13
C VAL A 97 17.19 -12.74 -4.81
N ARG A 98 17.23 -12.80 -6.15
CA ARG A 98 18.46 -12.57 -6.91
C ARG A 98 19.02 -11.18 -6.68
N LEU A 99 18.19 -10.14 -6.79
CA LEU A 99 18.61 -8.76 -6.51
C LEU A 99 19.17 -8.62 -5.08
N MET A 100 18.52 -9.22 -4.09
CA MET A 100 18.95 -9.16 -2.69
C MET A 100 20.28 -9.88 -2.44
N LEU A 101 20.53 -10.98 -3.14
CA LEU A 101 21.81 -11.70 -3.09
C LEU A 101 22.91 -10.89 -3.77
N ASP A 102 22.64 -10.39 -4.97
CA ASP A 102 23.60 -9.60 -5.75
C ASP A 102 24.00 -8.32 -5.00
N ALA A 103 23.04 -7.63 -4.37
CA ALA A 103 23.31 -6.47 -3.53
C ALA A 103 24.13 -6.84 -2.28
N ALA A 104 23.75 -7.90 -1.55
CA ALA A 104 24.46 -8.32 -0.34
C ALA A 104 25.89 -8.81 -0.60
N GLU A 105 26.16 -9.34 -1.79
CA GLU A 105 27.49 -9.77 -2.22
C GLU A 105 28.29 -8.64 -2.89
N GLY A 106 27.73 -7.43 -3.00
CA GLY A 106 28.38 -6.29 -3.63
C GLY A 106 28.54 -6.43 -5.16
N ARG A 107 27.73 -7.30 -5.80
CA ARG A 107 27.67 -7.47 -7.26
C ARG A 107 26.81 -6.41 -7.94
N CYS A 108 25.98 -5.70 -7.19
CA CYS A 108 25.22 -4.54 -7.66
C CYS A 108 25.43 -3.37 -6.69
N ASP A 109 25.73 -2.20 -7.24
CA ASP A 109 25.76 -0.95 -6.49
C ASP A 109 24.36 -0.27 -6.49
N VAL A 110 24.29 0.96 -5.96
CA VAL A 110 23.00 1.67 -5.84
C VAL A 110 22.44 2.01 -7.21
N GLU A 111 23.30 2.37 -8.15
CA GLU A 111 22.97 2.72 -9.52
C GLU A 111 22.40 1.50 -10.28
N ASP A 112 23.04 0.33 -10.12
CA ASP A 112 22.56 -0.94 -10.67
C ASP A 112 21.17 -1.31 -10.11
N ILE A 113 21.02 -1.23 -8.77
CA ILE A 113 19.76 -1.51 -8.10
C ILE A 113 18.67 -0.54 -8.60
N ALA A 114 18.98 0.75 -8.77
CA ALA A 114 18.04 1.75 -9.27
C ALA A 114 17.57 1.42 -10.68
N ALA A 115 18.48 1.00 -11.57
CA ALA A 115 18.14 0.58 -12.93
C ALA A 115 17.22 -0.65 -12.95
N ILE A 116 17.50 -1.64 -12.10
CA ILE A 116 16.67 -2.85 -11.96
C ILE A 116 15.28 -2.48 -11.44
N LEU A 117 15.19 -1.73 -10.34
CA LEU A 117 13.92 -1.31 -9.77
C LEU A 117 13.10 -0.45 -10.75
N LYS A 118 13.75 0.42 -11.52
CA LYS A 118 13.11 1.22 -12.57
C LYS A 118 12.51 0.34 -13.67
N SER A 119 13.18 -0.75 -14.05
CA SER A 119 12.68 -1.68 -15.06
C SER A 119 11.43 -2.46 -14.60
N TRP A 120 11.29 -2.65 -13.28
CA TRP A 120 10.13 -3.30 -12.68
C TRP A 120 8.99 -2.33 -12.37
N ALA A 121 9.32 -1.07 -12.07
CA ALA A 121 8.36 -0.06 -11.63
C ALA A 121 7.36 0.27 -12.73
N GLN A 122 6.09 0.03 -12.42
CA GLN A 122 4.96 0.47 -13.23
C GLN A 122 4.15 1.46 -12.41
N PRO A 123 3.79 2.63 -12.96
CA PRO A 123 2.84 3.49 -12.29
C PRO A 123 1.55 2.69 -12.08
N VAL A 124 0.95 2.79 -10.89
CA VAL A 124 -0.39 2.29 -10.66
C VAL A 124 -1.28 2.91 -11.73
N PRO A 125 -2.01 2.12 -12.55
CA PRO A 125 -2.89 2.66 -13.56
C PRO A 125 -3.85 3.66 -12.90
N VAL A 126 -3.64 4.95 -13.17
CA VAL A 126 -4.66 5.97 -12.93
C VAL A 126 -5.65 5.74 -14.05
N ASN A 127 -6.53 4.78 -13.82
CA ASN A 127 -7.41 4.29 -14.84
C ASN A 127 -8.44 5.45 -15.04
N ASP A 128 -8.21 6.32 -16.03
CA ASP A 128 -9.17 7.35 -16.47
C ASP A 128 -10.29 6.71 -17.33
N ASP A 129 -10.10 5.46 -17.79
CA ASP A 129 -10.96 4.80 -18.78
C ASP A 129 -12.12 3.98 -18.16
N TRP A 130 -12.00 3.52 -16.91
CA TRP A 130 -13.10 2.81 -16.21
C TRP A 130 -14.16 3.76 -15.62
N MET A 131 -13.94 5.07 -15.71
CA MET A 131 -14.84 6.10 -15.19
C MET A 131 -15.76 6.70 -16.25
N ASP A 132 -15.59 6.40 -17.54
CA ASP A 132 -16.42 6.94 -18.64
C ASP A 132 -17.64 6.07 -19.01
N SER A 133 -17.81 4.92 -18.37
CA SER A 133 -19.08 4.17 -18.37
C SER A 133 -20.14 4.93 -17.53
N ALA A 134 -20.97 5.72 -18.21
CA ALA A 134 -22.14 6.40 -17.63
C ALA A 134 -23.07 5.53 -16.73
N PRO A 135 -23.19 4.20 -16.88
CA PRO A 135 -23.98 3.37 -15.96
C PRO A 135 -23.42 3.28 -14.53
N GLU A 136 -22.10 3.27 -14.34
CA GLU A 136 -21.45 3.10 -13.02
C GLU A 136 -21.50 4.37 -12.17
N ARG A 137 -21.37 5.54 -12.80
CA ARG A 137 -21.58 6.84 -12.16
C ARG A 137 -22.98 6.97 -11.54
N ALA A 138 -23.99 6.39 -12.20
CA ALA A 138 -25.35 6.38 -11.72
C ALA A 138 -25.57 5.38 -10.56
N ARG A 139 -24.80 4.28 -10.53
CA ARG A 139 -24.81 3.31 -9.43
C ARG A 139 -24.18 3.90 -8.16
N LEU A 140 -22.96 4.45 -8.25
CA LEU A 140 -22.22 5.00 -7.09
C LEU A 140 -22.84 6.27 -6.47
N ARG A 141 -23.49 7.13 -7.28
CA ARG A 141 -24.21 8.31 -6.76
C ARG A 141 -25.56 7.98 -6.12
N ARG A 142 -26.02 6.73 -6.22
CA ARG A 142 -27.29 6.23 -5.67
C ARG A 142 -27.10 5.14 -4.61
N THR A 143 -25.85 4.83 -4.25
CA THR A 143 -25.55 3.75 -3.31
C THR A 143 -25.81 4.25 -1.89
N ASP A 144 -26.97 3.89 -1.35
CA ASP A 144 -27.22 3.93 0.10
C ASP A 144 -26.41 2.83 0.80
N GLU A 145 -26.15 2.98 2.10
CA GLU A 145 -25.48 2.00 2.98
C GLU A 145 -25.92 0.55 2.73
N ASN A 146 -27.23 0.33 2.57
CA ASN A 146 -27.80 -1.00 2.31
C ASN A 146 -27.27 -1.62 1.01
N GLN A 147 -26.99 -0.84 -0.03
CA GLN A 147 -26.43 -1.36 -1.29
C GLN A 147 -24.94 -1.68 -1.18
N ILE A 148 -24.17 -0.97 -0.33
CA ILE A 148 -22.75 -1.33 -0.11
C ILE A 148 -22.68 -2.68 0.60
N THR A 149 -23.45 -2.86 1.67
CA THR A 149 -23.49 -4.10 2.46
C THR A 149 -24.09 -5.27 1.67
N GLU A 150 -25.12 -5.02 0.85
CA GLU A 150 -25.68 -6.06 -0.04
C GLU A 150 -24.67 -6.48 -1.12
N LEU A 151 -23.97 -5.52 -1.76
CA LEU A 151 -22.96 -5.82 -2.77
C LEU A 151 -21.73 -6.52 -2.18
N THR A 152 -21.27 -6.14 -0.97
CA THR A 152 -20.19 -6.87 -0.30
C THR A 152 -20.63 -8.31 0.01
N HIS A 153 -21.86 -8.50 0.48
CA HIS A 153 -22.40 -9.83 0.77
C HIS A 153 -22.58 -10.72 -0.47
N ASP A 154 -23.08 -10.18 -1.57
CA ASP A 154 -23.28 -10.93 -2.81
C ASP A 154 -21.94 -11.36 -3.43
N MET A 155 -20.92 -10.50 -3.38
CA MET A 155 -19.56 -10.84 -3.82
C MET A 155 -18.94 -11.99 -3.01
N LEU A 156 -19.28 -12.14 -1.71
CA LEU A 156 -18.79 -13.27 -0.90
C LEU A 156 -19.26 -14.63 -1.46
N GLN A 157 -20.49 -14.69 -1.97
CA GLN A 157 -21.06 -15.93 -2.53
C GLN A 157 -20.40 -16.28 -3.87
N GLU A 158 -20.13 -15.27 -4.70
CA GLU A 158 -19.43 -15.46 -5.98
C GLU A 158 -17.99 -15.92 -5.76
N ILE A 159 -17.31 -15.36 -4.76
CA ILE A 159 -15.95 -15.71 -4.39
C ILE A 159 -15.84 -17.16 -3.91
N ASP A 160 -16.75 -17.60 -3.03
CA ASP A 160 -16.73 -19.00 -2.57
C ASP A 160 -16.89 -19.97 -3.74
N GLY A 161 -17.76 -19.65 -4.70
CA GLY A 161 -17.92 -20.39 -5.95
C GLY A 161 -16.65 -20.43 -6.78
N LEU A 162 -15.96 -19.30 -6.95
CA LEU A 162 -14.72 -19.19 -7.71
C LEU A 162 -13.59 -20.03 -7.10
N LEU A 163 -13.44 -19.99 -5.77
CA LEU A 163 -12.40 -20.73 -5.05
C LEU A 163 -12.66 -22.24 -5.08
N ILE A 164 -13.94 -22.65 -5.00
CA ILE A 164 -14.35 -24.07 -5.16
C ILE A 164 -14.07 -24.56 -6.58
N ALA A 165 -14.41 -23.76 -7.60
CA ALA A 165 -14.22 -24.12 -9.01
C ALA A 165 -12.75 -24.37 -9.38
N HIS A 166 -11.82 -23.66 -8.72
CA HIS A 166 -10.38 -23.82 -8.93
C HIS A 166 -9.74 -24.90 -8.04
N GLY A 167 -10.54 -25.65 -7.26
CA GLY A 167 -10.04 -26.78 -6.47
C GLY A 167 -9.06 -26.38 -5.36
N LEU A 168 -9.13 -25.14 -4.86
CA LEU A 168 -8.22 -24.66 -3.82
C LEU A 168 -8.43 -25.41 -2.50
N ASP A 169 -7.33 -25.63 -1.80
CA ASP A 169 -7.32 -26.31 -0.51
C ASP A 169 -8.22 -25.61 0.52
N HIS A 170 -8.73 -26.38 1.49
CA HIS A 170 -9.63 -25.90 2.53
C HIS A 170 -9.04 -24.75 3.37
N ASP A 171 -7.75 -24.79 3.68
CA ASP A 171 -7.10 -23.78 4.53
C ASP A 171 -6.92 -22.46 3.81
N LEU A 172 -6.65 -22.50 2.50
CA LEU A 172 -6.59 -21.30 1.66
C LEU A 172 -7.97 -20.65 1.52
N ARG A 173 -9.01 -21.47 1.33
CA ARG A 173 -10.40 -20.99 1.31
C ARG A 173 -10.81 -20.38 2.65
N ALA A 174 -10.42 -20.99 3.76
CA ALA A 174 -10.67 -20.45 5.09
C ALA A 174 -9.94 -19.12 5.31
N SER A 175 -8.68 -19.02 4.91
CA SER A 175 -7.88 -17.78 5.00
C SER A 175 -8.49 -16.65 4.17
N ALA A 176 -8.94 -16.96 2.94
CA ALA A 176 -9.64 -16.01 2.10
C ALA A 176 -10.93 -15.52 2.79
N LYS A 177 -11.75 -16.44 3.31
CA LYS A 177 -13.00 -16.10 4.03
C LYS A 177 -12.76 -15.22 5.24
N GLU A 178 -11.72 -15.45 6.03
CA GLU A 178 -11.41 -14.62 7.20
C GLU A 178 -10.96 -13.20 6.80
N LEU A 179 -10.13 -13.06 5.76
CA LEU A 179 -9.79 -11.73 5.23
C LEU A 179 -11.02 -11.01 4.66
N TRP A 180 -11.92 -11.75 4.03
CA TRP A 180 -13.16 -11.22 3.48
C TRP A 180 -14.15 -10.76 4.55
N LYS A 181 -14.30 -11.48 5.67
CA LYS A 181 -15.10 -11.02 6.81
C LYS A 181 -14.59 -9.69 7.38
N ALA A 182 -13.27 -9.51 7.41
CA ALA A 182 -12.68 -8.26 7.88
C ALA A 182 -13.01 -7.07 6.95
N ILE A 183 -13.20 -7.32 5.64
CA ILE A 183 -13.67 -6.31 4.69
C ILE A 183 -15.09 -5.89 5.01
N ASP A 184 -15.97 -6.84 5.28
CA ASP A 184 -17.39 -6.56 5.55
C ASP A 184 -17.56 -5.67 6.80
N THR A 185 -16.85 -5.98 7.88
CA THR A 185 -16.82 -5.12 9.09
C THR A 185 -16.26 -3.72 8.80
N THR A 186 -15.27 -3.63 7.91
CA THR A 186 -14.72 -2.34 7.48
C THR A 186 -15.69 -1.60 6.56
N ALA A 187 -16.47 -2.33 5.75
CA ALA A 187 -17.50 -1.80 4.87
C ALA A 187 -18.57 -1.08 5.67
N GLU A 188 -19.08 -1.74 6.72
CA GLU A 188 -20.07 -1.18 7.64
C GLU A 188 -19.53 0.11 8.29
N THR A 189 -18.30 0.08 8.78
CA THR A 189 -17.67 1.25 9.42
C THR A 189 -17.51 2.43 8.46
N VAL A 190 -17.12 2.15 7.21
CA VAL A 190 -16.96 3.15 6.16
C VAL A 190 -18.31 3.71 5.74
N ALA A 191 -19.32 2.85 5.55
CA ALA A 191 -20.67 3.26 5.18
C ALA A 191 -21.31 4.16 6.25
N GLN A 192 -21.20 3.80 7.53
CA GLN A 192 -21.70 4.60 8.65
C GLN A 192 -21.02 5.98 8.73
N SER A 193 -19.73 6.05 8.39
CA SER A 193 -18.98 7.33 8.35
C SER A 193 -19.46 8.25 7.22
N ILE A 194 -19.80 7.68 6.06
CA ILE A 194 -20.38 8.40 4.91
C ILE A 194 -21.74 8.98 5.29
N GLU A 195 -22.62 8.15 5.87
CA GLU A 195 -23.97 8.54 6.28
C GLU A 195 -23.94 9.70 7.30
N SER A 196 -23.01 9.60 8.26
CA SER A 196 -22.78 10.65 9.27
C SER A 196 -22.15 11.94 8.70
N GLY A 197 -21.78 11.96 7.41
CA GLY A 197 -21.14 13.08 6.74
C GLY A 197 -19.75 13.41 7.29
N LEU A 198 -19.14 12.48 8.03
CA LEU A 198 -17.82 12.64 8.62
C LEU A 198 -16.75 12.27 7.58
N PRO A 199 -15.65 13.04 7.50
CA PRO A 199 -14.55 12.66 6.64
C PRO A 199 -13.96 11.34 7.13
N LEU A 200 -13.75 10.41 6.20
CA LEU A 200 -13.05 9.16 6.50
C LEU A 200 -11.66 9.47 7.06
N GLN A 201 -11.35 8.83 8.17
CA GLN A 201 -10.06 9.01 8.84
C GLN A 201 -8.96 8.30 8.05
N GLU A 202 -7.74 8.83 8.14
CA GLU A 202 -6.59 8.24 7.43
C GLU A 202 -6.31 6.81 7.93
N GLU A 203 -6.62 6.51 9.20
CA GLU A 203 -6.54 5.15 9.76
C GLU A 203 -7.46 4.16 9.03
N SER A 204 -8.69 4.57 8.70
CA SER A 204 -9.65 3.76 7.95
C SER A 204 -9.15 3.51 6.51
N LEU A 205 -8.58 4.55 5.88
CA LEU A 205 -7.98 4.42 4.55
C LEU A 205 -6.76 3.49 4.56
N GLN A 206 -5.89 3.62 5.56
CA GLN A 206 -4.74 2.71 5.74
C GLN A 206 -5.19 1.27 5.98
N SER A 207 -6.27 1.08 6.74
CA SER A 207 -6.86 -0.23 6.98
C SER A 207 -7.36 -0.86 5.68
N LEU A 208 -8.08 -0.09 4.85
CA LEU A 208 -8.52 -0.52 3.52
C LEU A 208 -7.34 -0.85 2.58
N ARG A 209 -6.27 -0.03 2.57
CA ARG A 209 -5.06 -0.32 1.78
C ARG A 209 -4.42 -1.65 2.18
N ARG A 210 -4.23 -1.84 3.48
CA ARG A 210 -3.64 -3.06 4.05
C ARG A 210 -4.48 -4.29 3.70
N MET A 211 -5.80 -4.13 3.74
CA MET A 211 -6.73 -5.19 3.43
C MET A 211 -6.70 -5.58 1.94
N ARG A 212 -6.73 -4.59 1.04
CA ARG A 212 -6.54 -4.81 -0.40
C ARG A 212 -5.23 -5.55 -0.68
N HIS A 213 -4.14 -5.08 -0.07
CA HIS A 213 -2.83 -5.70 -0.22
C HIS A 213 -2.86 -7.17 0.23
N ASN A 214 -3.33 -7.45 1.45
CA ASN A 214 -3.40 -8.81 1.99
C ASN A 214 -4.22 -9.75 1.10
N LEU A 215 -5.31 -9.28 0.48
CA LEU A 215 -6.12 -10.08 -0.43
C LEU A 215 -5.41 -10.36 -1.75
N LEU A 216 -4.77 -9.35 -2.34
CA LEU A 216 -4.01 -9.50 -3.59
C LEU A 216 -2.77 -10.38 -3.40
N THR A 217 -2.21 -10.45 -2.19
CA THR A 217 -1.01 -11.23 -1.88
C THR A 217 -1.30 -12.47 -1.02
N ILE A 218 -2.55 -12.88 -0.87
CA ILE A 218 -2.94 -13.92 0.09
C ILE A 218 -2.22 -15.26 -0.19
N HIS A 219 -2.11 -15.65 -1.46
CA HIS A 219 -1.42 -16.87 -1.86
C HIS A 219 -1.04 -16.83 -3.35
N PRO A 220 0.11 -17.40 -3.76
CA PRO A 220 0.54 -17.43 -5.16
C PRO A 220 -0.37 -18.27 -6.07
N ASP A 221 -1.06 -19.26 -5.53
CA ASP A 221 -1.97 -20.13 -6.31
C ASP A 221 -3.35 -19.49 -6.55
N MET A 222 -3.55 -18.23 -6.16
CA MET A 222 -4.81 -17.56 -6.42
C MET A 222 -4.99 -17.34 -7.93
N PRO A 223 -6.20 -17.61 -8.45
CA PRO A 223 -6.48 -17.45 -9.87
C PRO A 223 -6.35 -15.98 -10.29
N PRO A 224 -6.00 -15.67 -11.56
CA PRO A 224 -5.90 -14.30 -12.03
C PRO A 224 -7.17 -13.48 -11.83
N GLU A 225 -8.34 -14.10 -11.99
CA GLU A 225 -9.65 -13.47 -11.78
C GLU A 225 -9.88 -13.04 -10.32
N TRP A 226 -9.12 -13.60 -9.36
CA TRP A 226 -9.17 -13.18 -7.96
C TRP A 226 -8.78 -11.71 -7.80
N ALA A 227 -7.69 -11.30 -8.45
CA ALA A 227 -7.22 -9.93 -8.36
C ALA A 227 -8.24 -8.96 -8.94
N ASP A 228 -8.90 -9.35 -10.03
CA ASP A 228 -9.96 -8.56 -10.65
C ASP A 228 -11.18 -8.44 -9.73
N GLN A 229 -11.61 -9.54 -9.08
CA GLN A 229 -12.72 -9.51 -8.13
C GLN A 229 -12.40 -8.67 -6.87
N VAL A 230 -11.18 -8.80 -6.34
CA VAL A 230 -10.73 -7.95 -5.23
C VAL A 230 -10.79 -6.50 -5.67
N ASN A 231 -10.19 -6.13 -6.80
CA ASN A 231 -10.17 -4.74 -7.25
C ASN A 231 -11.55 -4.18 -7.63
N ALA A 232 -12.48 -5.03 -8.07
CA ALA A 232 -13.86 -4.67 -8.35
C ALA A 232 -14.72 -4.43 -7.10
N HIS A 233 -14.18 -4.68 -5.91
CA HIS A 233 -14.91 -4.51 -4.67
C HIS A 233 -15.28 -3.03 -4.42
N PRO A 234 -16.55 -2.72 -4.07
CA PRO A 234 -17.02 -1.34 -3.90
C PRO A 234 -16.18 -0.48 -2.95
N LEU A 235 -15.65 -1.06 -1.86
CA LEU A 235 -14.79 -0.31 -0.94
C LEU A 235 -13.43 0.05 -1.53
N PHE A 236 -12.85 -0.81 -2.37
CA PHE A 236 -11.56 -0.51 -2.99
C PHE A 236 -11.73 0.44 -4.17
N ILE A 237 -12.84 0.33 -4.89
CA ILE A 237 -13.29 1.36 -5.84
C ILE A 237 -13.45 2.71 -5.14
N MET A 238 -14.10 2.72 -3.97
CA MET A 238 -14.30 3.93 -3.19
C MET A 238 -12.98 4.48 -2.62
N LEU A 239 -12.09 3.61 -2.13
CA LEU A 239 -10.74 3.97 -1.72
C LEU A 239 -9.99 4.66 -2.86
N ASP A 240 -10.02 4.07 -4.06
CA ASP A 240 -9.38 4.61 -5.26
C ASP A 240 -9.98 5.98 -5.62
N ALA A 241 -11.31 6.12 -5.57
CA ALA A 241 -12.00 7.39 -5.82
C ALA A 241 -11.63 8.49 -4.81
N LEU A 242 -11.51 8.15 -3.52
CA LEU A 242 -11.10 9.09 -2.47
C LEU A 242 -9.65 9.51 -2.62
N GLU A 243 -8.80 8.58 -3.05
CA GLU A 243 -7.38 8.81 -3.25
C GLU A 243 -7.10 9.67 -4.49
N MET A 244 -7.95 9.58 -5.51
CA MET A 244 -7.91 10.42 -6.70
C MET A 244 -8.49 11.84 -6.46
N GLN A 245 -9.22 12.09 -5.36
CA GLN A 245 -9.78 13.39 -5.03
C GLN A 245 -9.14 14.04 -3.79
N PRO A 246 -8.06 14.84 -3.93
CA PRO A 246 -7.46 15.57 -2.81
C PRO A 246 -8.42 16.58 -2.13
N ARG A 247 -9.59 16.88 -2.74
CA ARG A 247 -10.59 17.80 -2.21
C ARG A 247 -11.51 17.20 -1.13
N LEU A 248 -11.58 15.87 -1.00
CA LEU A 248 -12.38 15.19 0.05
C LEU A 248 -11.60 15.01 1.36
N ARG A 249 -10.27 15.16 1.33
CA ARG A 249 -9.41 15.31 2.52
C ARG A 249 -9.60 16.69 3.15
N LYS A 250 -10.73 16.93 3.82
CA LYS A 250 -10.82 18.06 4.75
C LYS A 250 -9.89 17.77 5.92
N SER A 251 -8.76 18.47 6.00
CA SER A 251 -7.91 18.49 7.19
C SER A 251 -8.73 18.86 8.42
N PRO A 252 -8.59 18.16 9.57
CA PRO A 252 -9.15 18.63 10.82
C PRO A 252 -8.42 19.92 11.21
N GLY A 253 -9.15 21.03 11.33
CA GLY A 253 -8.67 22.24 11.98
C GLY A 253 -8.15 23.36 11.07
N ARG A 254 -9.05 24.06 10.37
CA ARG A 254 -8.93 25.52 10.28
C ARG A 254 -10.15 26.14 10.93
N SER A 255 -9.96 26.56 12.18
CA SER A 255 -10.85 27.45 12.92
C SER A 255 -11.35 28.55 11.99
N LYS A 256 -12.67 28.60 11.77
CA LYS A 256 -13.34 29.74 11.15
C LYS A 256 -13.06 30.96 12.03
N LYS A 257 -12.10 31.79 11.62
CA LYS A 257 -11.94 33.13 12.20
C LYS A 257 -13.28 33.84 12.05
N GLN A 258 -13.88 34.18 13.20
CA GLN A 258 -15.07 35.02 13.29
C GLN A 258 -14.90 36.28 12.42
N PRO A 259 -15.94 36.71 11.71
CA PRO A 259 -15.89 37.99 11.01
C PRO A 259 -15.80 39.10 12.05
N LYS A 260 -14.72 39.89 11.99
CA LYS A 260 -14.58 41.13 12.77
C LYS A 260 -15.78 42.02 12.46
N ARG A 261 -16.71 42.12 13.41
CA ARG A 261 -17.70 43.19 13.46
C ARG A 261 -16.96 44.52 13.55
N ARG A 262 -16.84 45.23 12.43
CA ARG A 262 -16.61 46.68 12.43
C ARG A 262 -17.87 47.30 13.04
N ARG A 263 -17.77 47.74 14.30
CA ARG A 263 -18.69 48.72 14.87
C ARG A 263 -17.97 50.07 14.87
N ARG A 264 -18.55 50.96 14.05
CA ARG A 264 -18.59 52.43 14.09
C ARG A 264 -17.33 53.16 14.51
#